data_AF-A0A073IEW4-F1
#
_entry.id   AF-A0A073IEW4-F1
#
_cell.length_a   1.000
_cell.length_b   1.000
_cell.length_c   1.000
_cell.angle_alpha   90.00
_cell.angle_beta   90.00
_cell.angle_gamma   90.00
#
_symmetry.space_group_name_H-M   'P 1'
#
loop_
_entity.id
_entity.type
_entity.pdbx_description
1 polymer ?
#
loop_
_entity_poly.entity_id
_entity_poly.type
_entity_poly.pdbx_seq_one_letter_code
_entity_poly.pdbx_strand_id
1 'polypeptide(L)'
;MEPNAEDLMVLDVLRQSDPVTFATADGKSYALADSIPRKVLDAFETLTPSIQYVKARDAWCLTAGDWFSFRERLIVKLMKRMAIRSLELAITGPSPDDLAHAPVLEPWIAIRDPQCGGAILIGRQAGHPTVQVPLISTSRLCGIDAERTWARTASRWYKLGDPISADSLFEGLGLKAARLAHLALEFWQVQALIAEDQMYEGLRD
;
A
#
# COMPACT_ATOMS: atom_id res chain seq x y z
N MET A 1 -14.02 -3.34 12.50
CA MET A 1 -12.56 -3.64 12.56
C MET A 1 -12.04 -3.54 11.14
N GLU A 2 -10.94 -2.82 10.88
CA GLU A 2 -10.40 -2.64 9.51
C GLU A 2 -10.16 -4.02 8.85
N PRO A 3 -10.86 -4.36 7.75
CA PRO A 3 -10.80 -5.69 7.14
C PRO A 3 -9.40 -6.13 6.67
N ASN A 4 -8.49 -5.18 6.46
CA ASN A 4 -7.11 -5.44 6.06
C ASN A 4 -6.10 -5.31 7.22
N ALA A 5 -6.55 -5.22 8.47
CA ALA A 5 -5.68 -4.97 9.63
C ALA A 5 -4.56 -6.02 9.80
N GLU A 6 -4.85 -7.30 9.57
CA GLU A 6 -3.85 -8.37 9.70
C GLU A 6 -2.77 -8.26 8.62
N ASP A 7 -3.16 -8.14 7.35
CA ASP A 7 -2.23 -8.03 6.22
C ASP A 7 -1.39 -6.74 6.33
N LEU A 8 -1.98 -5.63 6.80
CA LEU A 8 -1.27 -4.37 7.08
C LEU A 8 -0.23 -4.53 8.18
N MET A 9 -0.59 -5.20 9.28
CA MET A 9 0.33 -5.43 10.38
C MET A 9 1.53 -6.26 9.95
N VAL A 10 1.33 -7.30 9.14
CA VAL A 10 2.45 -8.08 8.57
C VAL A 10 3.32 -7.20 7.68
N LEU A 11 2.71 -6.39 6.81
CA LEU A 11 3.42 -5.50 5.89
C LEU A 11 4.26 -4.44 6.63
N ASP A 12 3.72 -3.85 7.70
CA ASP A 12 4.43 -2.85 8.49
C ASP A 12 5.61 -3.46 9.24
N VAL A 13 5.44 -4.63 9.85
CA VAL A 13 6.54 -5.37 10.49
C VAL A 13 7.61 -5.75 9.45
N LEU A 14 7.21 -6.23 8.26
CA LEU A 14 8.14 -6.59 7.19
C LEU A 14 8.95 -5.39 6.67
N ARG A 15 8.30 -4.22 6.54
CA ARG A 15 8.97 -2.98 6.10
C ARG A 15 10.03 -2.50 7.08
N GLN A 16 9.80 -2.74 8.37
CA GLN A 16 10.72 -2.38 9.46
C GLN A 16 11.75 -3.49 9.76
N SER A 17 11.61 -4.66 9.14
CA SER A 17 12.50 -5.80 9.38
C SER A 17 13.83 -5.60 8.65
N ASP A 18 14.91 -5.52 9.43
CA ASP A 18 16.29 -5.57 8.96
C ASP A 18 17.02 -6.70 9.71
N PRO A 19 17.02 -7.93 9.16
CA PRO A 19 17.58 -9.06 9.88
C PRO A 19 19.09 -8.92 10.02
N VAL A 20 19.63 -9.50 11.09
CA VAL A 20 21.06 -9.58 11.31
C VAL A 20 21.68 -10.40 10.16
N THR A 21 22.62 -9.78 9.45
CA THR A 21 23.32 -10.41 8.33
C THR A 21 24.78 -10.70 8.66
N PHE A 22 25.34 -11.74 8.02
CA PHE A 22 26.77 -12.01 8.06
C PHE A 22 27.26 -12.60 6.74
N ALA A 23 28.55 -12.41 6.48
CA ALA A 23 29.23 -13.01 5.34
C ALA A 23 30.15 -14.17 5.76
N THR A 24 30.25 -15.18 4.91
CA THR A 24 31.20 -16.29 5.01
C THR A 24 32.46 -16.01 4.19
N ALA A 25 33.54 -16.76 4.43
CA ALA A 25 34.84 -16.55 3.77
C ALA A 25 34.78 -16.73 2.23
N ASP A 26 33.79 -17.48 1.72
CA ASP A 26 33.51 -17.67 0.30
C ASP A 26 32.64 -16.54 -0.31
N GLY A 27 32.41 -15.45 0.44
CA GLY A 27 31.69 -14.26 -0.03
C GLY A 27 30.16 -14.38 -0.01
N LYS A 28 29.59 -15.51 0.43
CA LYS A 28 28.14 -15.64 0.57
C LYS A 28 27.63 -14.85 1.77
N SER A 29 26.47 -14.22 1.60
CA SER A 29 25.82 -13.44 2.65
C SER A 29 24.51 -14.12 3.08
N TYR A 30 24.27 -14.13 4.39
CA TYR A 30 23.14 -14.80 5.02
C TYR A 30 22.41 -13.85 5.96
N ALA A 31 21.09 -14.01 6.05
CA ALA A 31 20.24 -13.36 7.05
C ALA A 31 19.83 -14.40 8.10
N LEU A 32 20.04 -14.09 9.39
CA LEU A 32 19.69 -14.99 10.50
C LEU A 32 18.17 -15.10 10.64
N ALA A 33 17.62 -16.32 10.57
CA ALA A 33 16.18 -16.54 10.67
C ALA A 33 15.62 -16.07 12.01
N ASP A 34 16.33 -16.31 13.12
CA ASP A 34 15.90 -15.89 14.47
C ASP A 34 15.86 -14.37 14.67
N SER A 35 16.50 -13.60 13.78
CA SER A 35 16.42 -12.14 13.79
C SER A 35 15.26 -11.58 12.96
N ILE A 36 14.59 -12.43 12.17
CA ILE A 36 13.40 -12.06 11.42
C ILE A 36 12.19 -12.20 12.35
N PRO A 37 11.33 -11.18 12.47
CA PRO A 37 10.14 -11.28 13.32
C PRO A 37 9.29 -12.51 12.98
N ARG A 38 8.87 -13.27 14.00
CA ARG A 38 8.13 -14.53 13.83
C ARG A 38 6.92 -14.40 12.90
N LYS A 39 6.18 -13.29 13.02
CA LYS A 39 5.02 -12.97 12.18
C LYS A 39 5.35 -12.89 10.68
N VAL A 40 6.55 -12.44 10.32
CA VAL A 40 7.03 -12.42 8.94
C VAL A 40 7.35 -13.84 8.47
N LEU A 41 8.00 -14.65 9.30
CA LEU A 41 8.29 -16.05 8.97
C LEU A 41 7.01 -16.87 8.77
N ASP A 42 6.04 -16.73 9.68
CA ASP A 42 4.74 -17.41 9.57
C ASP A 42 4.00 -16.98 8.28
N ALA A 43 4.10 -15.69 7.90
CA ALA A 43 3.53 -15.18 6.66
C ALA A 43 4.28 -15.69 5.41
N PHE A 44 5.61 -15.86 5.46
CA PHE A 44 6.35 -16.48 4.37
C PHE A 44 5.92 -17.92 4.13
N GLU A 45 5.80 -18.71 5.20
CA GLU A 45 5.36 -20.11 5.14
C GLU A 45 3.95 -20.23 4.58
N THR A 46 3.06 -19.32 4.96
CA THR A 46 1.65 -19.35 4.54
C THR A 46 1.43 -18.82 3.12
N LEU A 47 2.06 -17.70 2.75
CA LEU A 47 1.71 -16.95 1.53
C LEU A 47 2.70 -17.13 0.39
N THR A 48 3.94 -17.49 0.71
CA THR A 48 5.02 -17.70 -0.26
C THR A 48 5.71 -19.04 -0.03
N PRO A 49 4.98 -20.17 -0.11
CA PRO A 49 5.53 -21.49 0.22
C PRO A 49 6.61 -21.86 -0.80
N SER A 50 7.87 -21.78 -0.39
CA SER A 50 9.10 -22.23 -1.07
C SER A 50 10.36 -21.78 -0.31
N ILE A 51 10.22 -21.23 0.91
CA ILE A 51 11.34 -20.70 1.66
C ILE A 51 12.32 -21.81 2.04
N GLN A 52 13.58 -21.62 1.67
CA GLN A 52 14.64 -22.58 1.96
C GLN A 52 15.54 -22.01 3.04
N TYR A 53 15.45 -22.62 4.23
CA TYR A 53 16.38 -22.34 5.30
C TYR A 53 17.64 -23.18 5.11
N VAL A 54 18.79 -22.55 5.28
CA VAL A 54 20.11 -23.18 5.20
C VAL A 54 20.82 -23.03 6.55
N LYS A 55 21.55 -24.06 6.95
CA LYS A 55 22.33 -24.02 8.19
C LYS A 55 23.72 -23.44 7.92
N ALA A 56 24.08 -22.37 8.61
CA ALA A 56 25.39 -21.72 8.53
C ALA A 56 25.83 -21.25 9.93
N ARG A 57 27.09 -21.54 10.32
CA ARG A 57 27.62 -21.24 11.66
C ARG A 57 26.68 -21.69 12.80
N ASP A 58 26.13 -22.89 12.67
CA ASP A 58 25.15 -23.49 13.59
C ASP A 58 23.81 -22.77 13.75
N ALA A 59 23.52 -21.74 12.94
CA ALA A 59 22.24 -21.04 12.90
C ALA A 59 21.45 -21.34 11.63
N TRP A 60 20.12 -21.30 11.72
CA TRP A 60 19.24 -21.32 10.55
C TRP A 60 19.19 -19.94 9.91
N CYS A 61 19.39 -19.91 8.60
CA CYS A 61 19.54 -18.69 7.84
C CYS A 61 18.73 -18.76 6.55
N LEU A 62 18.49 -17.58 5.97
CA LEU A 62 18.18 -17.42 4.56
C LEU A 62 19.44 -16.92 3.85
N THR A 63 19.61 -17.24 2.57
CA THR A 63 20.59 -16.48 1.78
C THR A 63 20.10 -15.03 1.66
N ALA A 64 21.01 -14.07 1.49
CA ALA A 64 20.62 -12.67 1.29
C ALA A 64 19.69 -12.52 0.07
N GLY A 65 19.98 -13.25 -1.02
CA GLY A 65 19.16 -13.27 -2.23
C GLY A 65 17.74 -13.82 -1.98
N ASP A 66 17.63 -14.88 -1.17
CA ASP A 66 16.33 -15.41 -0.76
C ASP A 66 15.58 -14.40 0.09
N TRP A 67 16.21 -13.81 1.11
CA TRP A 67 15.59 -12.78 1.95
C TRP A 67 14.96 -11.66 1.11
N PHE A 68 15.72 -11.06 0.19
CA PHE A 68 15.20 -10.01 -0.70
C PHE A 68 14.05 -10.52 -1.56
N SER A 69 14.20 -11.70 -2.16
CA SER A 69 13.19 -12.26 -3.06
C SER A 69 11.89 -12.62 -2.35
N PHE A 70 11.96 -13.22 -1.16
CA PHE A 70 10.79 -13.56 -0.34
C PHE A 70 10.11 -12.32 0.20
N ARG A 71 10.88 -11.32 0.66
CA ARG A 71 10.36 -10.02 1.09
C ARG A 71 9.51 -9.36 0.00
N GLU A 72 10.04 -9.23 -1.21
CA GLU A 72 9.30 -8.60 -2.31
C GLU A 72 8.06 -9.41 -2.70
N ARG A 73 8.16 -10.74 -2.80
CA ARG A 73 7.00 -11.61 -3.07
C ARG A 73 5.91 -11.48 -2.02
N LEU A 74 6.29 -11.41 -0.73
CA LEU A 74 5.33 -11.27 0.36
C LEU A 74 4.63 -9.91 0.31
N ILE A 75 5.36 -8.82 0.04
CA ILE A 75 4.77 -7.48 -0.16
C ILE A 75 3.71 -7.53 -1.26
N VAL A 76 4.06 -8.06 -2.44
CA VAL A 76 3.14 -8.15 -3.58
C VAL A 76 1.90 -8.99 -3.24
N LYS A 77 2.07 -10.13 -2.56
CA LYS A 77 0.98 -11.00 -2.12
C LYS A 77 0.02 -10.31 -1.16
N LEU A 78 0.56 -9.64 -0.12
CA LEU A 78 -0.23 -8.91 0.86
C LEU A 78 -0.99 -7.75 0.20
N MET A 79 -0.30 -6.95 -0.64
CA MET A 79 -0.92 -5.85 -1.37
C MET A 79 -2.04 -6.34 -2.30
N LYS A 80 -1.84 -7.45 -3.01
CA LYS A 80 -2.88 -8.04 -3.88
C LYS A 80 -4.10 -8.50 -3.08
N ARG A 81 -3.91 -9.24 -1.99
CA ARG A 81 -5.01 -9.68 -1.11
C ARG A 81 -5.82 -8.50 -0.58
N MET A 82 -5.12 -7.48 -0.10
CA MET A 82 -5.75 -6.27 0.42
C MET A 82 -6.52 -5.48 -0.65
N ALA A 83 -5.98 -5.42 -1.89
CA ALA A 83 -6.62 -4.77 -3.02
C ALA A 83 -7.91 -5.49 -3.44
N ILE A 84 -7.89 -6.81 -3.60
CA ILE A 84 -9.09 -7.61 -3.96
C ILE A 84 -10.20 -7.39 -2.93
N ARG A 85 -9.90 -7.57 -1.63
CA ARG A 85 -10.88 -7.35 -0.57
C ARG A 85 -11.40 -5.90 -0.56
N SER A 86 -10.55 -4.93 -0.89
CA SER A 86 -10.93 -3.52 -0.93
C SER A 86 -11.79 -3.17 -2.16
N LEU A 87 -11.58 -3.84 -3.29
CA LEU A 87 -12.46 -3.70 -4.46
C LEU A 87 -13.86 -4.22 -4.16
N GLU A 88 -13.96 -5.35 -3.44
CA GLU A 88 -15.24 -5.89 -2.96
C GLU A 88 -15.95 -4.92 -1.99
N LEU A 89 -15.23 -4.44 -0.97
CA LEU A 89 -15.76 -3.49 0.01
C LEU A 89 -16.21 -2.16 -0.64
N ALA A 90 -15.53 -1.75 -1.70
CA ALA A 90 -15.86 -0.52 -2.42
C ALA A 90 -17.21 -0.59 -3.15
N ILE A 91 -17.65 -1.78 -3.56
CA ILE A 91 -18.96 -1.99 -4.20
C ILE A 91 -20.09 -1.70 -3.21
N THR A 92 -19.94 -2.13 -1.96
CA THR A 92 -20.95 -1.90 -0.91
C THR A 92 -20.85 -0.51 -0.29
N GLY A 93 -19.66 0.11 -0.35
CA GLY A 93 -19.36 1.34 0.37
C GLY A 93 -19.11 1.12 1.87
N PRO A 94 -18.67 2.16 2.59
CA PRO A 94 -18.35 2.09 4.00
C PRO A 94 -19.60 2.14 4.89
N SER A 95 -19.54 1.52 6.06
CA SER A 95 -20.48 1.80 7.15
C SER A 95 -20.13 3.12 7.86
N PRO A 96 -21.04 3.70 8.66
CA PRO A 96 -20.72 4.88 9.47
C PRO A 96 -19.51 4.67 10.40
N ASP A 97 -19.38 3.48 10.98
CA ASP A 97 -18.26 3.14 11.88
C ASP A 97 -16.92 3.06 11.14
N ASP A 98 -16.92 2.66 9.86
CA ASP A 98 -15.70 2.64 9.04
C ASP A 98 -15.14 4.06 8.83
N LEU A 99 -16.03 5.05 8.63
CA LEU A 99 -15.63 6.45 8.42
C LEU A 99 -15.37 7.22 9.72
N ALA A 100 -15.97 6.80 10.84
CA ALA A 100 -15.78 7.45 12.13
C ALA A 100 -14.28 7.54 12.51
N HIS A 101 -13.53 6.47 12.25
CA HIS A 101 -12.10 6.37 12.54
C HIS A 101 -11.19 6.58 11.32
N ALA A 102 -11.76 6.78 10.13
CA ALA A 102 -10.97 6.99 8.93
C ALA A 102 -10.21 8.34 8.98
N PRO A 103 -8.96 8.38 8.49
CA PRO A 103 -8.26 9.64 8.29
C PRO A 103 -8.97 10.52 7.26
N VAL A 104 -8.88 11.85 7.43
CA VAL A 104 -9.32 12.83 6.43
C VAL A 104 -8.18 13.08 5.45
N LEU A 105 -8.46 13.08 4.15
CA LEU A 105 -7.51 13.48 3.11
C LEU A 105 -8.01 14.80 2.48
N GLU A 106 -7.26 15.88 2.71
CA GLU A 106 -7.64 17.23 2.26
C GLU A 106 -6.43 18.21 2.26
N PRO A 107 -6.25 19.02 1.21
CA PRO A 107 -6.85 18.85 -0.11
C PRO A 107 -6.26 17.62 -0.80
N TRP A 108 -6.91 17.15 -1.87
CA TRP A 108 -6.45 15.98 -2.61
C TRP A 108 -6.65 16.11 -4.13
N ILE A 109 -5.85 15.33 -4.87
CA ILE A 109 -6.00 15.08 -6.30
C ILE A 109 -5.92 13.58 -6.56
N ALA A 110 -6.54 13.14 -7.66
CA ALA A 110 -6.32 11.81 -8.19
C ALA A 110 -5.26 11.86 -9.31
N ILE A 111 -4.33 10.90 -9.29
CA ILE A 111 -3.37 10.71 -10.37
C ILE A 111 -3.33 9.24 -10.80
N ARG A 112 -2.84 9.01 -12.02
CA ARG A 112 -2.43 7.68 -12.46
C ARG A 112 -1.13 7.31 -11.77
N ASP A 113 -1.09 6.14 -11.13
CA ASP A 113 0.14 5.64 -10.50
C ASP A 113 1.22 5.39 -11.57
N PRO A 114 2.37 6.07 -11.51
CA PRO A 114 3.43 5.91 -12.51
C PRO A 114 4.17 4.56 -12.41
N GLN A 115 4.06 3.85 -11.29
CA GLN A 115 4.77 2.59 -11.07
C GLN A 115 3.96 1.37 -11.54
N CYS A 116 2.66 1.36 -11.26
CA CYS A 116 1.82 0.18 -11.45
C CYS A 116 0.52 0.45 -12.24
N GLY A 117 0.29 1.68 -12.68
CA GLY A 117 -1.00 2.08 -13.27
C GLY A 117 -2.14 2.07 -12.26
N GLY A 118 -3.37 2.24 -12.75
CA GLY A 118 -4.52 2.48 -11.88
C GLY A 118 -4.50 3.88 -11.24
N ALA A 119 -5.49 4.15 -10.39
CA ALA A 119 -5.63 5.44 -9.72
C ALA A 119 -5.06 5.40 -8.30
N ILE A 120 -4.45 6.50 -7.86
CA ILE A 120 -4.05 6.78 -6.48
C ILE A 120 -4.44 8.22 -6.13
N LEU A 121 -4.54 8.53 -4.83
CA LEU A 121 -4.75 9.88 -4.36
C LEU A 121 -3.45 10.45 -3.79
N ILE A 122 -3.17 11.70 -4.15
CA ILE A 122 -2.13 12.51 -3.51
C ILE A 122 -2.82 13.62 -2.74
N GLY A 123 -2.48 13.77 -1.46
CA GLY A 123 -3.09 14.78 -0.61
C GLY A 123 -2.43 14.89 0.74
N ARG A 124 -2.93 15.79 1.57
CA ARG A 124 -2.50 15.90 2.97
C ARG A 124 -3.47 15.16 3.86
N GLN A 125 -2.96 14.37 4.78
CA GLN A 125 -3.81 13.75 5.79
C GLN A 125 -4.08 14.78 6.91
N ALA A 126 -5.34 15.20 7.08
CA ALA A 126 -5.76 16.13 8.12
C ALA A 126 -6.19 15.38 9.39
N GLY A 127 -5.93 15.96 10.57
CA GLY A 127 -6.32 15.37 11.87
C GLY A 127 -5.32 15.51 13.02
N HIS A 128 -4.18 16.19 12.84
CA HIS A 128 -3.25 16.49 13.94
C HIS A 128 -3.21 18.01 14.23
N PRO A 129 -3.54 18.49 15.44
CA PRO A 129 -3.72 19.93 15.73
C PRO A 129 -2.49 20.83 15.57
N THR A 130 -1.28 20.27 15.44
CA THR A 130 -0.03 21.02 15.60
C THR A 130 1.06 20.71 14.56
N VAL A 131 0.81 19.83 13.60
CA VAL A 131 1.82 19.41 12.62
C VAL A 131 1.26 19.52 11.21
N GLN A 132 1.96 20.26 10.34
CA GLN A 132 1.76 20.15 8.89
C GLN A 132 2.09 18.71 8.49
N VAL A 133 1.05 17.91 8.29
CA VAL A 133 1.23 16.52 7.88
C VAL A 133 1.82 16.51 6.46
N PRO A 134 2.86 15.70 6.20
CA PRO A 134 3.46 15.61 4.87
C PRO A 134 2.41 15.22 3.84
N LEU A 135 2.63 15.66 2.60
CA LEU A 135 1.90 15.14 1.46
C LEU A 135 2.11 13.63 1.38
N ILE A 136 1.03 12.86 1.31
CA ILE A 136 1.06 11.42 1.17
C ILE A 136 0.54 11.02 -0.21
N SER A 137 1.03 9.89 -0.70
CA SER A 137 0.38 9.11 -1.74
C SER A 137 -0.33 7.95 -1.08
N THR A 138 -1.59 7.72 -1.43
CA THR A 138 -2.31 6.53 -0.98
C THR A 138 -1.81 5.28 -1.71
N SER A 139 -2.16 4.10 -1.18
CA SER A 139 -2.17 2.88 -1.99
C SER A 139 -3.22 2.97 -3.11
N ARG A 140 -3.18 2.03 -4.07
CA ARG A 140 -4.15 1.92 -5.18
C ARG A 140 -5.59 2.14 -4.71
N LEU A 141 -6.31 2.99 -5.43
CA LEU A 141 -7.70 3.32 -5.17
C LEU A 141 -8.57 2.17 -5.67
N CYS A 142 -9.42 1.65 -4.78
CA CYS A 142 -10.32 0.54 -5.05
C CYS A 142 -11.78 0.98 -5.13
N GLY A 143 -12.08 2.18 -4.62
CA GLY A 143 -13.42 2.76 -4.61
C GLY A 143 -13.37 4.24 -4.29
N ILE A 144 -14.29 5.00 -4.88
CA ILE A 144 -14.53 6.40 -4.54
C ILE A 144 -16.00 6.71 -4.78
N ASP A 145 -16.61 7.44 -3.86
CA ASP A 145 -18.00 7.85 -3.97
C ASP A 145 -18.18 8.95 -5.03
N ALA A 146 -19.33 8.95 -5.71
CA ALA A 146 -19.70 9.94 -6.73
C ALA A 146 -19.71 11.39 -6.20
N GLU A 147 -20.15 11.59 -4.96
CA GLU A 147 -20.15 12.86 -4.22
C GLU A 147 -18.79 13.18 -3.58
N ARG A 148 -17.81 12.26 -3.72
CA ARG A 148 -16.41 12.44 -3.29
C ARG A 148 -16.25 12.71 -1.79
N THR A 149 -17.07 12.06 -0.98
CA THR A 149 -17.03 12.14 0.50
C THR A 149 -16.18 11.04 1.13
N TRP A 150 -15.94 9.94 0.41
CA TRP A 150 -15.07 8.86 0.86
C TRP A 150 -14.29 8.20 -0.28
N ALA A 151 -13.17 7.56 0.09
CA ALA A 151 -12.40 6.67 -0.77
C ALA A 151 -12.07 5.36 -0.03
N ARG A 152 -12.16 4.23 -0.75
CA ARG A 152 -11.51 2.97 -0.37
C ARG A 152 -10.22 2.82 -1.14
N THR A 153 -9.12 2.68 -0.43
CA THR A 153 -7.84 2.28 -1.01
C THR A 153 -7.53 0.84 -0.63
N ALA A 154 -6.53 0.21 -1.25
CA ALA A 154 -6.13 -1.14 -0.90
C ALA A 154 -5.86 -1.31 0.62
N SER A 155 -5.32 -0.29 1.28
CA SER A 155 -5.00 -0.37 2.70
C SER A 155 -6.14 0.05 3.65
N ARG A 156 -6.90 1.09 3.33
CA ARG A 156 -7.87 1.68 4.28
C ARG A 156 -8.91 2.57 3.62
N TRP A 157 -9.92 2.92 4.40
CA TRP A 157 -10.88 3.98 4.12
C TRP A 157 -10.29 5.38 4.38
N TYR A 158 -10.77 6.36 3.63
CA TYR A 158 -10.53 7.79 3.85
C TYR A 158 -11.84 8.54 3.83
N LYS A 159 -11.98 9.53 4.70
CA LYS A 159 -12.90 10.65 4.49
C LYS A 159 -12.21 11.63 3.54
N LEU A 160 -12.93 12.10 2.54
CA LEU A 160 -12.41 13.06 1.58
C LEU A 160 -12.95 14.45 1.93
N GLY A 161 -12.04 15.42 2.04
CA GLY A 161 -12.39 16.83 2.04
C GLY A 161 -12.38 17.40 0.63
N ASP A 162 -12.08 18.69 0.50
CA ASP A 162 -12.16 19.36 -0.80
C ASP A 162 -11.11 18.85 -1.81
N PRO A 163 -11.52 18.47 -3.03
CA PRO A 163 -10.58 18.27 -4.12
C PRO A 163 -9.98 19.60 -4.54
N ILE A 164 -8.74 19.57 -5.03
CA ILE A 164 -8.06 20.74 -5.58
C ILE A 164 -7.68 20.49 -7.05
N SER A 165 -7.41 21.53 -7.82
CA SER A 165 -6.85 21.35 -9.16
C SER A 165 -5.40 20.84 -9.08
N ALA A 166 -4.97 20.10 -10.11
CA ALA A 166 -3.59 19.66 -10.24
C ALA A 166 -2.62 20.85 -10.20
N ASP A 167 -2.91 21.90 -10.95
CA ASP A 167 -2.08 23.11 -11.02
C ASP A 167 -1.91 23.74 -9.64
N SER A 168 -3.01 23.96 -8.90
CA SER A 168 -2.94 24.60 -7.58
C SER A 168 -2.24 23.73 -6.53
N LEU A 169 -2.40 22.40 -6.58
CA LEU A 169 -1.66 21.53 -5.67
C LEU A 169 -0.16 21.52 -6.00
N PHE A 170 0.19 21.40 -7.28
CA PHE A 170 1.58 21.24 -7.70
C PHE A 170 2.38 22.55 -7.67
N GLU A 171 1.76 23.69 -7.92
CA GLU A 171 2.34 25.01 -7.69
C GLU A 171 2.75 25.20 -6.23
N GLY A 172 1.89 24.77 -5.29
CA GLY A 172 2.16 24.84 -3.86
C GLY A 172 3.24 23.85 -3.36
N LEU A 173 3.60 22.84 -4.16
CA LEU A 173 4.54 21.76 -3.80
C LEU A 173 5.91 21.86 -4.50
N GLY A 174 6.06 22.76 -5.47
CA GLY A 174 7.31 23.01 -6.19
C GLY A 174 7.59 22.06 -7.37
N LEU A 175 8.74 22.30 -8.04
CA LEU A 175 9.07 21.75 -9.37
C LEU A 175 9.02 20.22 -9.52
N LYS A 176 9.28 19.45 -8.45
CA LYS A 176 9.20 17.97 -8.51
C LYS A 176 7.75 17.49 -8.61
N ALA A 177 6.83 18.20 -7.98
CA ALA A 177 5.41 17.85 -7.96
C ALA A 177 4.73 18.28 -9.28
N ALA A 178 5.16 19.40 -9.89
CA ALA A 178 4.72 19.81 -11.23
C ALA A 178 4.94 18.74 -12.31
N ARG A 179 5.97 17.89 -12.16
CA ARG A 179 6.20 16.76 -13.08
C ARG A 179 5.11 15.70 -13.01
N LEU A 180 4.28 15.67 -11.97
CA LEU A 180 3.15 14.73 -11.84
C LEU A 180 1.84 15.30 -12.42
N ALA A 181 1.81 16.57 -12.86
CA ALA A 181 0.61 17.20 -13.42
C ALA A 181 0.03 16.44 -14.62
N HIS A 182 0.90 15.91 -15.49
CA HIS A 182 0.48 15.10 -16.64
C HIS A 182 -0.15 13.75 -16.28
N LEU A 183 -0.05 13.32 -15.01
CA LEU A 183 -0.69 12.11 -14.49
C LEU A 183 -2.02 12.40 -13.82
N ALA A 184 -2.42 13.68 -13.69
CA ALA A 184 -3.69 14.04 -13.09
C ALA A 184 -4.86 13.38 -13.83
N LEU A 185 -5.81 12.88 -13.05
CA LEU A 185 -6.99 12.21 -13.55
C LEU A 185 -8.22 13.07 -13.31
N GLU A 186 -9.02 13.21 -14.35
CA GLU A 186 -10.40 13.64 -14.22
C GLU A 186 -11.21 12.59 -13.47
N PHE A 187 -12.25 13.01 -12.76
CA PHE A 187 -13.01 12.12 -11.89
C PHE A 187 -13.61 10.90 -12.62
N TRP A 188 -14.07 11.08 -13.86
CA TRP A 188 -14.58 9.96 -14.67
C TRP A 188 -13.48 8.94 -15.02
N GLN A 189 -12.23 9.38 -15.19
CA GLN A 189 -11.09 8.48 -15.45
C GLN A 189 -10.76 7.67 -14.20
N VAL A 190 -10.89 8.28 -13.02
CA VAL A 190 -10.74 7.59 -11.73
C VAL A 190 -11.78 6.47 -11.64
N GLN A 191 -13.06 6.78 -11.89
CA GLN A 191 -14.14 5.78 -11.87
C GLN A 191 -13.92 4.68 -12.92
N ALA A 192 -13.45 5.03 -14.11
CA ALA A 192 -13.14 4.05 -15.16
C ALA A 192 -12.00 3.10 -14.78
N LEU A 193 -10.92 3.60 -14.16
CA LEU A 193 -9.81 2.76 -13.71
C LEU A 193 -10.21 1.83 -12.56
N ILE A 194 -11.03 2.31 -11.63
CA ILE A 194 -11.58 1.46 -10.56
C ILE A 194 -12.48 0.37 -11.17
N ALA A 195 -13.32 0.73 -12.15
CA ALA A 195 -14.16 -0.25 -12.83
C ALA A 195 -13.33 -1.29 -13.60
N GLU A 196 -12.26 -0.87 -14.27
CA GLU A 196 -11.31 -1.78 -14.93
C GLU A 196 -10.68 -2.76 -13.93
N ASP A 197 -10.28 -2.28 -12.75
CA ASP A 197 -9.74 -3.13 -11.68
C ASP A 197 -10.77 -4.13 -11.15
N GLN A 198 -12.03 -3.69 -10.98
CA GLN A 198 -13.13 -4.56 -10.57
C GLN A 198 -13.43 -5.63 -11.62
N MET A 199 -13.43 -5.28 -12.92
CA MET A 199 -13.62 -6.24 -14.01
C MET A 199 -12.46 -7.22 -14.11
N TYR A 200 -11.22 -6.75 -13.95
CA TYR A 200 -10.02 -7.59 -13.99
C TYR A 200 -10.04 -8.66 -12.90
N GLU A 201 -10.52 -8.32 -11.70
CA GLU A 201 -10.68 -9.27 -10.58
C GLU A 201 -12.04 -10.02 -10.62
N GLY A 202 -12.86 -9.84 -11.66
CA GLY A 202 -14.12 -10.58 -11.86
C GLY A 202 -15.25 -10.17 -10.91
N LEU A 203 -15.20 -8.96 -10.36
CA LEU A 203 -16.20 -8.40 -9.44
C LEU A 203 -17.31 -7.63 -10.16
N ARG A 204 -17.14 -7.37 -11.46
CA ARG A 204 -18.07 -6.62 -12.30
C ARG A 204 -18.04 -7.17 -13.74
N ASP A 205 -19.21 -7.20 -14.37
CA ASP A 205 -19.40 -7.55 -15.79
C ASP A 205 -19.13 -6.37 -16.73
#